data_AF-A0A2N5KBZ1-F1
#
_entry.id   AF-A0A2N5KBZ1-F1
#
_cell.length_a   1.000
_cell.length_b   1.000
_cell.length_c   1.000
_cell.angle_alpha   90.00
_cell.angle_beta   90.00
_cell.angle_gamma   90.00
#
_symmetry.space_group_name_H-M   'P 1'
#
loop_
_entity.id
_entity.type
_entity.pdbx_description
1 polymer ?
#
loop_
_entity_poly.entity_id
_entity_poly.type
_entity_poly.pdbx_seq_one_letter_code
_entity_poly.pdbx_strand_id
1 'polypeptide(L)'
;MVEMPNAGVPRPLEELVWEFGGPHQVARLAEVETINFWRVRKGKTVPQRAKATRIAAVFGLKPEEVAWPKGFTEDPPHVPPRRGTPRVNLSELYEDGVLRSEIEALIEREVQRRIATQTAAQTQPKGN
;
A
#
# COMPACT_ATOMS: atom_id res chain seq x y z
N MET A 1 -50.40 4.59 -13.68
CA MET A 1 -49.33 5.59 -13.46
C MET A 1 -48.19 4.85 -12.81
N VAL A 2 -47.11 4.60 -13.55
CA VAL A 2 -45.92 3.94 -13.00
C VAL A 2 -45.10 5.04 -12.34
N GLU A 3 -44.95 4.99 -11.02
CA GLU A 3 -44.08 5.91 -10.28
C GLU A 3 -42.66 5.79 -10.85
N MET A 4 -42.20 6.83 -11.53
CA MET A 4 -40.79 6.96 -11.87
C MET A 4 -40.01 7.09 -10.56
N PRO A 5 -38.96 6.28 -10.32
CA PRO A 5 -38.16 6.42 -9.12
C PRO A 5 -37.55 7.83 -9.07
N ASN A 6 -37.60 8.40 -7.88
CA ASN A 6 -37.27 9.78 -7.54
C ASN A 6 -35.81 10.13 -7.93
N ALA A 7 -35.58 10.48 -9.19
CA ALA A 7 -34.25 10.74 -9.79
C ALA A 7 -33.63 12.09 -9.39
N GLY A 8 -34.04 12.67 -8.26
CA GLY A 8 -33.71 14.05 -7.90
C GLY A 8 -32.72 14.23 -6.75
N VAL A 9 -32.62 13.26 -5.83
CA VAL A 9 -31.91 13.46 -4.56
C VAL A 9 -30.82 12.41 -4.37
N PRO A 10 -29.53 12.83 -4.31
CA PRO A 10 -28.43 11.94 -3.99
C PRO A 10 -28.63 11.26 -2.63
N ARG A 11 -28.46 9.94 -2.56
CA ARG A 11 -28.64 9.17 -1.33
C ARG A 11 -27.41 9.24 -0.42
N PRO A 12 -27.56 9.42 0.90
CA PRO A 12 -26.44 9.47 1.84
C PRO A 12 -25.58 8.21 1.78
N LEU A 13 -24.27 8.38 1.59
CA LEU A 13 -23.33 7.25 1.59
C LEU A 13 -23.45 6.43 2.89
N GLU A 14 -23.61 7.08 4.04
CA GLU A 14 -23.69 6.40 5.34
C GLU A 14 -24.93 5.49 5.45
N GLU A 15 -26.09 5.92 4.92
CA GLU A 15 -27.30 5.09 4.91
C GLU A 15 -27.11 3.86 4.02
N LEU A 16 -26.60 4.07 2.80
CA LEU A 16 -26.29 2.99 1.85
C LEU A 16 -25.29 1.99 2.44
N VAL A 17 -24.29 2.46 3.18
CA VAL A 17 -23.32 1.58 3.84
C VAL A 17 -24.00 0.61 4.80
N TRP A 18 -24.94 1.09 5.62
CA TRP A 18 -25.60 0.26 6.62
C TRP A 18 -26.64 -0.68 6.01
N GLU A 19 -27.34 -0.26 4.95
CA GLU A 19 -28.25 -1.12 4.18
C GLU A 19 -27.54 -2.35 3.61
N PHE A 20 -26.28 -2.20 3.18
CA PHE A 20 -25.50 -3.26 2.52
C PHE A 20 -24.57 -4.04 3.47
N GLY A 21 -24.89 -4.08 4.77
CA GLY A 21 -24.18 -4.89 5.76
C GLY A 21 -22.94 -4.23 6.37
N GLY A 22 -22.80 -2.92 6.20
CA GLY A 22 -21.81 -2.10 6.88
C GLY A 22 -20.51 -1.87 6.11
N PRO A 23 -19.59 -1.07 6.70
CA PRO A 23 -18.46 -0.50 5.96
C PRO A 23 -17.42 -1.53 5.50
N HIS A 24 -17.26 -2.64 6.21
CA HIS A 24 -16.32 -3.70 5.83
C HIS A 24 -16.83 -4.48 4.60
N GLN A 25 -18.13 -4.77 4.57
CA GLN A 25 -18.75 -5.50 3.48
C GLN A 25 -18.75 -4.67 2.20
N VAL A 26 -19.14 -3.39 2.29
CA VAL A 26 -19.10 -2.48 1.14
C VAL A 26 -17.68 -2.29 0.61
N ALA A 27 -16.68 -2.10 1.47
CA ALA A 27 -15.29 -1.97 1.03
C ALA A 27 -14.81 -3.23 0.27
N ARG A 28 -15.16 -4.42 0.78
CA ARG A 28 -14.85 -5.70 0.14
C ARG A 28 -15.54 -5.84 -1.22
N LEU A 29 -16.83 -5.54 -1.31
CA LEU A 29 -17.60 -5.63 -2.56
C LEU A 29 -17.16 -4.61 -3.60
N ALA A 30 -16.70 -3.43 -3.18
CA ALA A 30 -16.20 -2.39 -4.07
C ALA A 30 -14.74 -2.64 -4.52
N GLU A 31 -14.09 -3.69 -4.01
CA GLU A 31 -12.65 -3.96 -4.22
C GLU A 31 -11.77 -2.75 -3.87
N VAL A 32 -12.13 -2.05 -2.78
CA VAL A 32 -11.37 -0.90 -2.27
C VAL A 32 -10.77 -1.27 -0.92
N GLU A 33 -9.51 -0.90 -0.69
CA GLU A 33 -8.91 -1.04 0.64
C GLU A 33 -9.78 -0.41 1.73
N THR A 34 -10.06 -1.17 2.79
CA THR A 34 -10.94 -0.77 3.89
C THR A 34 -10.53 0.57 4.51
N ILE A 35 -9.22 0.82 4.68
CA ILE A 35 -8.70 2.10 5.19
C ILE A 35 -9.07 3.27 4.27
N ASN A 36 -8.96 3.07 2.95
CA ASN A 36 -9.28 4.10 1.98
C ASN A 36 -10.79 4.37 1.94
N PHE A 37 -11.60 3.31 1.99
CA PHE A 37 -13.04 3.44 2.10
C PHE A 37 -13.47 4.19 3.37
N TRP A 38 -12.87 3.86 4.52
CA TRP A 38 -13.16 4.54 5.78
C TRP A 38 -12.79 6.03 5.74
N ARG A 39 -11.64 6.38 5.14
CA ARG A 39 -11.24 7.77 4.92
C ARG A 39 -12.22 8.53 4.03
N VAL A 40 -12.73 7.90 2.97
CA VAL A 40 -13.78 8.48 2.10
C VAL A 40 -15.07 8.70 2.90
N ARG A 41 -15.54 7.68 3.61
CA ARG A 41 -16.77 7.72 4.42
C ARG A 41 -16.73 8.81 5.50
N LYS A 42 -15.57 9.03 6.13
CA LYS A 42 -15.37 10.08 7.13
C LYS A 42 -15.03 11.46 6.53
N GLY A 43 -15.06 11.60 5.20
CA GLY A 43 -14.68 12.85 4.52
C GLY A 43 -13.21 13.25 4.77
N LYS A 44 -12.33 12.32 5.12
CA LYS A 44 -10.88 12.58 5.27
C LYS A 44 -10.18 12.62 3.91
N THR A 45 -10.73 11.95 2.91
CA THR A 45 -10.18 11.90 1.54
C THR A 45 -11.30 11.98 0.52
N VAL A 46 -11.02 12.61 -0.61
CA VAL A 46 -11.93 12.66 -1.77
C VAL A 46 -11.59 11.48 -2.68
N PRO A 47 -12.53 10.58 -3.00
CA PRO A 47 -12.29 9.48 -3.93
C PRO A 47 -12.16 10.02 -5.35
N GLN A 48 -11.34 9.36 -6.17
CA GLN A 48 -11.34 9.54 -7.62
C GLN A 48 -12.61 8.93 -8.24
N ARG A 49 -13.00 9.40 -9.42
CA ARG A 49 -14.20 8.95 -10.14
C ARG A 49 -14.23 7.45 -10.34
N ALA A 50 -13.12 6.82 -10.73
CA ALA A 50 -13.04 5.36 -10.85
C ALA A 50 -13.32 4.62 -9.53
N LYS A 51 -12.92 5.19 -8.39
CA LYS A 51 -13.16 4.61 -7.06
C LYS A 51 -14.59 4.88 -6.58
N ALA A 52 -15.09 6.09 -6.80
CA ALA A 52 -16.47 6.47 -6.51
C ALA A 52 -17.47 5.59 -7.30
N THR A 53 -17.16 5.30 -8.57
CA THR A 53 -17.96 4.42 -9.44
C THR A 53 -18.01 3.00 -8.91
N ARG A 54 -16.87 2.43 -8.49
CA ARG A 54 -16.85 1.09 -7.89
C ARG A 54 -17.67 1.00 -6.62
N ILE A 55 -17.58 2.00 -5.75
CA ILE A 55 -18.37 2.06 -4.51
C ILE A 55 -19.86 2.22 -4.83
N ALA A 56 -20.22 3.12 -5.74
CA ALA A 56 -21.62 3.35 -6.11
C ALA A 56 -22.25 2.11 -6.79
N ALA A 57 -21.45 1.37 -7.58
CA ALA A 57 -21.88 0.14 -8.23
C ALA A 57 -22.29 -0.95 -7.23
N VAL A 58 -21.71 -1.00 -6.01
CA VAL A 58 -22.16 -1.90 -4.94
C VAL A 58 -23.63 -1.65 -4.59
N PHE A 59 -24.06 -0.41 -4.68
CA PHE A 59 -25.44 0.01 -4.40
C PHE A 59 -26.34 -0.02 -5.64
N GLY A 60 -25.81 -0.39 -6.81
CA GLY A 60 -26.52 -0.28 -8.09
C GLY A 60 -26.73 1.17 -8.55
N LEU A 61 -25.91 2.11 -8.06
CA LEU A 61 -26.03 3.54 -8.32
C LEU A 61 -24.85 4.08 -9.13
N LYS A 62 -25.05 5.25 -9.72
CA LYS A 62 -23.98 6.07 -10.30
C LYS A 62 -23.33 6.92 -9.21
N PRO A 63 -22.05 7.35 -9.40
CA PRO A 63 -21.39 8.26 -8.48
C PRO A 63 -22.21 9.52 -8.15
N GLU A 64 -22.92 10.06 -9.13
CA GLU A 64 -23.69 11.30 -9.00
C GLU A 64 -24.97 11.11 -8.15
N GLU A 65 -25.44 9.87 -8.00
CA GLU A 65 -26.62 9.50 -7.21
C GLU A 65 -26.28 9.23 -5.74
N VAL A 66 -24.99 9.28 -5.38
CA VAL A 66 -24.50 9.12 -4.01
C VAL A 66 -24.07 10.47 -3.45
N ALA A 67 -24.57 10.82 -2.27
CA ALA A 67 -24.13 11.99 -1.52
C ALA A 67 -22.80 11.67 -0.80
N TRP A 68 -21.69 12.02 -1.45
CA TRP A 68 -20.35 11.87 -0.89
C TRP A 68 -20.03 12.98 0.12
N PRO A 69 -19.38 12.68 1.26
CA PRO A 69 -19.05 13.68 2.28
C PRO A 69 -18.24 14.89 1.78
N LYS A 70 -17.43 14.70 0.73
CA LYS A 70 -16.62 15.76 0.10
C LYS A 70 -16.69 15.75 -1.44
N GLY A 71 -17.72 15.13 -2.01
CA GLY A 71 -17.76 14.86 -3.45
C GLY A 71 -16.75 13.78 -3.89
N PHE A 72 -16.47 13.74 -5.19
CA PHE A 72 -15.42 12.93 -5.81
C PHE A 72 -14.69 13.78 -6.87
N THR A 73 -13.42 13.47 -7.15
CA THR A 73 -12.67 14.15 -8.23
C THR A 73 -12.82 13.39 -9.53
N GLU A 74 -12.77 14.09 -10.66
CA GLU A 74 -12.57 13.43 -11.95
C GLU A 74 -11.24 12.67 -11.96
N ASP A 75 -11.18 11.61 -12.77
CA ASP A 75 -9.93 10.88 -12.93
C ASP A 75 -8.89 11.84 -13.53
N PRO A 76 -7.68 11.93 -12.96
CA PRO A 76 -6.62 12.71 -13.58
C PRO A 76 -6.41 12.21 -15.01
N PRO A 77 -6.10 13.10 -15.97
CA PRO A 77 -5.78 12.66 -17.32
C PRO A 77 -4.71 11.58 -17.21
N HIS A 78 -4.87 10.49 -17.96
CA HIS A 78 -3.88 9.42 -18.01
C HIS A 78 -2.55 10.05 -18.42
N VAL A 79 -1.70 10.35 -17.44
CA VAL A 79 -0.33 10.80 -17.69
C VAL A 79 0.41 9.53 -18.05
N PRO A 80 0.79 9.31 -19.32
CA PRO A 80 1.61 8.16 -19.66
C PRO A 80 2.85 8.18 -18.75
N PRO A 81 3.35 7.01 -18.30
CA PRO A 81 4.53 6.97 -17.46
C PRO A 81 5.62 7.82 -18.10
N ARG A 82 6.13 8.82 -17.37
CA ARG A 82 7.20 9.69 -17.86
C ARG A 82 8.31 8.79 -18.39
N ARG A 83 8.53 8.77 -19.71
CA ARG A 83 9.71 8.11 -20.28
C ARG A 83 10.92 8.79 -19.66
N GLY A 84 11.66 8.02 -18.87
CA GLY A 84 12.93 8.43 -18.29
C GLY A 84 12.82 9.31 -17.05
N THR A 85 12.57 8.71 -15.89
CA THR A 85 13.52 9.02 -14.80
C THR A 85 14.85 8.45 -15.26
N PRO A 86 15.96 9.22 -15.28
CA PRO A 86 17.27 8.58 -15.38
C PRO A 86 17.34 7.63 -14.21
N ARG A 87 17.36 6.32 -14.48
CA ARG A 87 17.79 5.35 -13.48
C ARG A 87 19.22 5.74 -13.18
N VAL A 88 19.42 6.46 -12.08
CA VAL A 88 20.76 6.69 -11.54
C VAL A 88 21.31 5.29 -11.32
N ASN A 89 22.24 4.89 -12.18
CA ASN A 89 22.86 3.59 -12.10
C ASN A 89 23.88 3.65 -10.95
N LEU A 90 23.41 3.38 -9.73
CA LEU A 90 24.26 3.34 -8.55
C LEU A 90 25.27 2.18 -8.59
N SER A 91 25.17 1.28 -9.58
CA SER A 91 26.11 0.18 -9.77
C SER A 91 27.53 0.66 -10.07
N GLU A 92 27.70 1.85 -10.66
CA GLU A 92 29.04 2.42 -10.91
C GLU A 92 29.63 3.16 -9.70
N LEU A 93 28.85 3.38 -8.64
CA LEU A 93 29.29 4.15 -7.46
C LEU A 93 30.03 3.31 -6.42
N TYR A 94 29.95 1.97 -6.49
CA TYR A 94 30.56 1.07 -5.49
C TYR A 94 31.06 -0.25 -6.09
N GLU A 95 31.86 -0.20 -7.15
CA GLU A 95 32.71 -1.33 -7.56
C GLU A 95 34.19 -0.99 -7.37
N ASP A 96 34.56 -0.55 -6.16
CA ASP A 96 35.96 -0.62 -5.76
C ASP A 96 36.25 -2.07 -5.32
N GLY A 97 36.57 -2.91 -6.31
CA GLY A 97 36.85 -4.33 -6.09
C GLY A 97 37.94 -4.57 -5.04
N VAL A 98 38.82 -3.59 -4.84
CA VAL A 98 39.85 -3.60 -3.80
C VAL A 98 39.22 -3.54 -2.41
N LEU A 99 38.27 -2.63 -2.19
CA LEU A 99 37.58 -2.48 -0.90
C LEU A 99 36.79 -3.74 -0.55
N ARG A 100 36.17 -4.38 -1.56
CA ARG A 100 35.43 -5.63 -1.37
C ARG A 100 36.35 -6.78 -0.93
N SER A 101 37.50 -6.95 -1.60
CA SER A 101 38.48 -7.97 -1.22
C SER A 101 39.09 -7.70 0.16
N GLU A 102 39.30 -6.44 0.53
CA GLU A 102 39.80 -6.07 1.86
C GLU A 102 38.77 -6.39 2.96
N ILE A 103 37.49 -6.12 2.71
CA ILE A 103 36.40 -6.47 3.64
C ILE A 103 36.28 -7.99 3.80
N GLU A 104 36.34 -8.76 2.71
CA GLU A 104 36.27 -10.23 2.75
C GLU A 104 37.46 -10.83 3.54
N ALA A 105 38.68 -10.32 3.34
CA ALA A 105 39.85 -10.76 4.09
C ALA A 105 39.76 -10.43 5.60
N LEU A 106 39.18 -9.28 5.96
CA LEU A 106 38.95 -8.90 7.36
C LEU A 106 37.91 -9.82 8.02
N ILE A 107 36.85 -10.17 7.31
CA ILE A 107 35.81 -11.09 7.80
C ILE A 107 36.39 -12.49 8.02
N GLU A 108 37.14 -13.04 7.05
CA GLU A 108 37.77 -14.35 7.20
C GLU A 108 38.71 -14.41 8.40
N ARG A 109 39.52 -13.35 8.60
CA ARG A 109 40.44 -13.25 9.73
C ARG A 109 39.72 -13.21 11.08
N GLU A 110 38.58 -12.51 11.17
CA GLU A 110 37.78 -12.44 12.39
C GLU A 110 37.09 -13.78 12.69
N VAL A 111 36.58 -14.47 11.67
CA VAL A 111 36.00 -15.82 11.81
C VAL A 111 37.04 -16.80 12.33
N GLN A 112 38.25 -16.81 11.75
CA GLN A 112 39.34 -17.68 12.20
C GLN A 112 39.77 -17.39 13.65
N ARG A 113 39.84 -16.11 14.05
CA ARG A 113 40.10 -15.76 15.46
C ARG A 113 39.04 -16.32 16.39
N ARG A 114 37.76 -16.14 16.06
CA ARG A 114 36.66 -16.64 16.91
C ARG A 114 36.66 -18.15 17.03
N ILE A 115 36.97 -18.87 15.94
CA ILE A 115 37.11 -20.33 15.96
C ILE A 115 38.30 -20.72 16.85
N ALA A 116 39.47 -20.09 16.68
CA ALA A 116 40.66 -20.37 17.48
C ALA A 116 40.43 -20.10 18.98
N THR A 117 39.76 -19.00 19.33
CA THR A 117 39.42 -18.67 20.73
C THR A 117 38.41 -19.66 21.32
N GLN A 118 37.41 -20.11 20.56
CA GLN A 118 36.46 -21.14 21.01
C GLN A 118 37.12 -22.51 21.19
N THR A 119 38.07 -22.85 20.32
CA THR A 119 38.82 -24.11 20.41
C THR A 119 39.74 -24.09 21.63
N ALA A 120 40.43 -22.97 21.87
CA ALA A 120 41.29 -22.79 23.05
C ALA A 120 40.51 -22.85 24.37
N ALA A 121 39.28 -22.33 24.40
CA ALA A 121 38.40 -22.37 25.57
C ALA A 121 37.87 -23.77 25.92
N GLN A 122 37.86 -24.71 24.97
CA GLN A 122 37.47 -26.11 25.21
C GLN A 122 38.63 -27.00 25.71
N THR A 123 39.87 -26.57 25.53
CA THR A 123 41.09 -27.32 25.91
C THR A 123 41.67 -26.96 27.28
N GLN A 124 41.00 -26.18 28.15
CA GLN A 124 41.44 -26.10 29.54
C GLN A 124 41.13 -27.42 30.26
N PRO A 125 42.14 -28.23 30.66
CA PRO A 125 41.88 -29.37 31.53
C PRO A 125 41.44 -28.84 32.89
N LYS A 126 40.36 -29.40 33.44
CA LYS A 126 40.12 -29.39 34.88
C LYS A 126 41.34 -30.05 35.53
N GLY A 127 42.27 -29.23 36.02
CA GLY A 127 43.37 -29.66 36.86
C GLY A 127 42.82 -30.25 38.16
N ASN A 128 43.42 -31.39 38.51
CA ASN A 128 43.26 -32.13 39.76
C ASN A 128 43.60 -31.26 40.99
#